data_AF-A0A841RC72-F1
#
_entry.id   AF-A0A841RC72-F1
#
_cell.length_a   1.000
_cell.length_b   1.000
_cell.length_c   1.000
_cell.angle_alpha   90.00
_cell.angle_beta   90.00
_cell.angle_gamma   90.00
#
_symmetry.space_group_name_H-M   'P 1'
#
loop_
_entity.id
_entity.type
_entity.pdbx_description
1 polymer ?
#
loop_
_entity_poly.entity_id
_entity_poly.type
_entity_poly.pdbx_seq_one_letter_code
_entity_poly.pdbx_strand_id
1 'polypeptide(L)'
;MDRFAGKWDCQYPSISKSWYNNWENLITLFDYPDEIRKVNYTTNAIESVNRVIRKSIKNRKIFPNDGSAFKMIYLAIEQASRKWSMPLRNWKPAMNRFAIEYEGRF
;
A
#
# COMPACT_ATOMS: atom_id res chain seq x y z
N MET A 1 4.25 -20.70 -6.10
CA MET A 1 3.09 -20.17 -6.86
C MET A 1 2.29 -21.28 -7.54
N ASP A 2 2.91 -22.40 -7.90
CA ASP A 2 2.27 -23.45 -8.71
C ASP A 2 1.06 -24.11 -8.04
N ARG A 3 1.08 -24.26 -6.70
CA ARG A 3 -0.11 -24.71 -5.93
C ARG A 3 -1.28 -23.74 -6.00
N PHE A 4 -1.03 -22.43 -6.04
CA PHE A 4 -2.09 -21.43 -6.20
C PHE A 4 -2.67 -21.48 -7.60
N ALA A 5 -1.80 -21.51 -8.62
CA ALA A 5 -2.16 -21.64 -10.02
C ALA A 5 -3.02 -22.89 -10.28
N GLY A 6 -2.57 -24.06 -9.84
CA GLY A 6 -3.31 -25.32 -10.00
C GLY A 6 -4.70 -25.32 -9.34
N LYS A 7 -4.93 -24.50 -8.31
CA LYS A 7 -6.23 -24.38 -7.64
C LYS A 7 -7.15 -23.35 -8.30
N TRP A 8 -6.61 -22.24 -8.78
CA TRP A 8 -7.41 -21.06 -9.13
C TRP A 8 -7.40 -20.70 -10.61
N ASP A 9 -6.51 -21.24 -11.43
CA ASP A 9 -6.39 -20.86 -12.84
C ASP A 9 -7.61 -21.25 -13.67
N CYS A 10 -8.36 -22.27 -13.26
CA CYS A 10 -9.60 -22.65 -13.93
C CYS A 10 -10.68 -21.54 -13.85
N GLN A 11 -10.65 -20.72 -12.81
CA GLN A 11 -11.61 -19.63 -12.60
C GLN A 11 -11.00 -18.25 -12.89
N TYR A 12 -9.72 -18.06 -12.56
CA TYR A 12 -9.03 -16.78 -12.61
C TYR A 12 -7.62 -16.89 -13.23
N PRO A 13 -7.52 -17.28 -14.51
CA PRO A 13 -6.23 -17.56 -15.17
C PRO A 13 -5.33 -16.32 -15.31
N SER A 14 -5.90 -15.12 -15.24
CA SER A 14 -5.14 -13.87 -15.34
C SER A 14 -4.36 -13.53 -14.07
N ILE A 15 -4.79 -14.03 -12.91
CA ILE A 15 -4.19 -13.66 -11.63
C ILE A 15 -2.79 -14.26 -11.54
N SER A 16 -2.66 -15.58 -11.65
CA SER A 16 -1.37 -16.28 -11.64
C SER A 16 -0.42 -15.74 -12.70
N LYS A 17 -0.90 -15.52 -13.93
CA LYS A 17 -0.11 -14.90 -15.01
C LYS A 17 0.45 -13.54 -14.61
N SER A 18 -0.36 -12.67 -13.99
CA SER A 18 0.10 -11.37 -13.49
C SER A 18 1.18 -11.51 -12.40
N TRP A 19 1.03 -12.47 -11.49
CA TRP A 19 2.04 -12.76 -10.46
C TRP A 19 3.37 -13.22 -11.07
N TYR A 20 3.35 -14.16 -12.03
CA TYR A 20 4.57 -14.61 -12.71
C TYR A 20 5.23 -13.48 -13.51
N ASN A 21 4.44 -12.67 -14.23
CA ASN A 21 4.97 -11.56 -15.02
C ASN A 21 5.67 -10.48 -14.17
N ASN A 22 5.24 -10.30 -12.92
CA ASN A 22 5.79 -9.29 -12.01
C ASN A 22 6.68 -9.92 -10.91
N TRP A 23 7.04 -11.20 -11.05
CA TRP A 23 7.63 -11.98 -9.97
C TRP A 23 8.95 -11.37 -9.46
N GLU A 24 9.81 -10.90 -10.37
CA GLU A 24 11.10 -10.28 -10.03
C GLU A 24 10.94 -9.07 -9.09
N ASN A 25 9.87 -8.28 -9.27
CA ASN A 25 9.60 -7.15 -8.38
C ASN A 25 8.98 -7.61 -7.06
N LEU A 26 8.08 -8.60 -7.11
CA LEU A 26 7.32 -9.06 -5.95
C LEU A 26 8.16 -9.87 -4.97
N ILE A 27 9.15 -10.62 -5.46
CA ILE A 27 10.00 -11.48 -4.63
C ILE A 27 10.91 -10.67 -3.70
N THR A 28 11.28 -9.44 -4.08
CA THR A 28 12.10 -8.53 -3.25
C THR A 28 11.49 -8.24 -1.89
N LEU A 29 10.16 -8.36 -1.77
CA LEU A 29 9.48 -8.22 -0.49
C LEU A 29 9.96 -9.26 0.54
N PHE A 30 10.37 -10.45 0.09
CA PHE A 30 10.87 -11.53 0.94
C PHE A 30 12.31 -11.36 1.39
N ASP A 31 13.07 -10.44 0.79
CA ASP A 31 14.41 -10.07 1.26
C ASP A 31 14.34 -9.33 2.60
N TYR A 32 13.20 -8.70 2.90
CA TYR A 32 13.00 -8.02 4.18
C TYR A 32 12.71 -9.00 5.32
N PRO A 33 13.25 -8.75 6.54
CA PRO A 33 12.86 -9.43 7.77
C PRO A 33 11.35 -9.40 8.02
N ASP A 34 10.86 -10.38 8.77
CA ASP A 34 9.43 -10.55 9.06
C ASP A 34 8.79 -9.30 9.71
N GLU A 35 9.52 -8.60 10.58
CA GLU A 35 9.06 -7.38 11.23
C GLU A 35 8.78 -6.26 10.22
N ILE A 36 9.64 -6.11 9.21
CA ILE A 36 9.49 -5.11 8.15
C ILE A 36 8.39 -5.54 7.18
N ARG A 37 8.37 -6.83 6.79
CA ARG A 37 7.32 -7.38 5.92
C ARG A 37 5.93 -7.20 6.52
N LYS A 38 5.77 -7.41 7.82
CA LYS A 38 4.49 -7.20 8.52
C LYS A 38 3.97 -5.78 8.36
N VAL A 39 4.84 -4.77 8.37
CA VAL A 39 4.43 -3.37 8.14
C VAL A 39 4.04 -3.17 6.67
N ASN A 40 4.85 -3.68 5.73
CA ASN A 40 4.62 -3.56 4.28
C ASN A 40 3.32 -4.28 3.83
N TYR A 41 3.01 -5.44 4.41
CA TYR A 41 1.80 -6.20 4.11
C TYR A 41 0.53 -5.51 4.60
N THR A 42 0.61 -4.51 5.49
CA THR A 42 -0.59 -3.80 5.93
C THR A 42 -1.11 -2.89 4.82
N THR A 43 -2.08 -3.40 4.04
CA THR A 43 -2.80 -2.58 3.05
C THR A 43 -3.64 -1.49 3.70
N ASN A 44 -3.94 -1.60 5.00
CA ASN A 44 -4.77 -0.65 5.76
C ASN A 44 -4.31 0.82 5.61
N ALA A 45 -3.00 1.09 5.59
CA ALA A 45 -2.51 2.45 5.46
C ALA A 45 -2.91 3.06 4.11
N ILE A 46 -2.57 2.38 3.01
CA ILE A 46 -2.85 2.81 1.64
C ILE A 46 -4.37 2.80 1.37
N GLU A 47 -5.08 1.76 1.81
CA GLU A 47 -6.54 1.67 1.64
C GLU A 47 -7.29 2.74 2.43
N SER A 48 -6.79 3.14 3.61
CA SER A 48 -7.39 4.24 4.36
C SER A 48 -7.34 5.56 3.58
N VAL A 49 -6.21 5.84 2.91
CA VAL A 49 -6.04 7.02 2.05
C VAL A 49 -6.93 6.90 0.81
N ASN A 50 -6.89 5.76 0.11
CA ASN A 50 -7.76 5.50 -1.05
C ASN A 50 -9.24 5.68 -0.72
N ARG A 51 -9.67 5.24 0.47
CA ARG A 51 -11.05 5.43 0.95
C ARG A 51 -11.38 6.91 1.14
N VAL A 52 -10.47 7.70 1.71
CA VAL A 52 -10.65 9.16 1.87
C VAL A 52 -10.79 9.83 0.51
N ILE A 53 -9.91 9.50 -0.44
CA ILE A 53 -9.93 10.06 -1.81
C ILE A 53 -11.23 9.68 -2.52
N ARG A 54 -11.61 8.39 -2.54
CA ARG A 54 -12.86 7.92 -3.14
C ARG A 54 -14.08 8.62 -2.54
N LYS A 55 -14.07 8.84 -1.22
CA LYS A 55 -15.16 9.54 -0.52
C LYS A 55 -15.24 11.02 -0.91
N SER A 56 -14.10 11.73 -1.02
CA SER A 56 -14.10 13.15 -1.37
C SER A 56 -14.54 13.41 -2.81
N ILE A 57 -14.24 12.48 -3.73
CA ILE A 57 -14.61 12.60 -5.15
C ILE A 57 -16.00 12.03 -5.47
N LYS A 58 -16.63 11.26 -4.57
CA LYS A 58 -17.88 10.53 -4.84
C LYS A 58 -19.00 11.40 -5.43
N ASN A 59 -19.12 12.63 -4.93
CA ASN A 59 -20.17 13.57 -5.34
C ASN A 59 -19.70 14.58 -6.41
N ARG A 60 -18.44 14.51 -6.86
CA ARG A 60 -17.83 15.42 -7.83
C ARG A 60 -17.11 14.62 -8.91
N LYS A 61 -17.85 14.28 -9.97
CA LYS A 61 -17.34 13.46 -11.09
C LYS A 61 -16.62 14.29 -12.17
N ILE A 62 -16.87 15.59 -12.25
CA ILE A 62 -16.29 16.48 -13.25
C ILE A 62 -15.58 17.62 -12.52
N PHE A 63 -14.34 17.88 -12.92
CA PHE A 63 -13.51 18.98 -12.42
C PHE A 63 -13.32 20.01 -13.53
N PRO A 64 -13.43 21.32 -13.25
CA PRO A 64 -13.18 22.36 -14.24
C PRO A 64 -11.77 22.38 -14.81
N ASN A 65 -10.78 21.94 -14.03
CA ASN A 65 -9.37 21.79 -14.43
C ASN A 65 -8.63 20.88 -13.42
N ASP A 66 -7.42 20.45 -13.79
CA ASP A 66 -6.58 19.58 -12.97
C ASP A 66 -6.25 20.20 -11.61
N GLY A 67 -5.98 21.51 -11.56
CA GLY A 67 -5.68 22.22 -10.31
C GLY A 67 -6.80 22.11 -9.28
N SER A 68 -8.06 22.15 -9.72
CA SER A 68 -9.22 21.96 -8.86
C SER A 68 -9.35 20.52 -8.33
N ALA A 69 -8.99 19.52 -9.14
CA ALA A 69 -8.95 18.13 -8.71
C ALA A 69 -7.83 17.89 -7.68
N PHE A 70 -6.62 18.39 -7.96
CA PHE A 70 -5.48 18.33 -7.04
C PHE A 70 -5.80 19.01 -5.71
N LYS A 71 -6.35 20.22 -5.73
CA LYS A 71 -6.71 20.95 -4.50
C LYS A 71 -7.71 20.18 -3.65
N MET A 72 -8.69 19.52 -4.27
CA MET A 72 -9.68 18.74 -3.54
C MET A 72 -9.08 17.50 -2.89
N ILE A 73 -8.23 16.75 -3.61
CA ILE A 73 -7.52 15.59 -3.07
C ILE A 73 -6.60 16.02 -1.92
N TYR A 74 -5.83 17.10 -2.12
CA TYR A 74 -4.95 17.67 -1.10
C TYR A 74 -5.70 17.99 0.19
N LEU A 75 -6.79 18.78 0.11
CA LEU A 75 -7.58 19.16 1.29
C LEU A 75 -8.21 17.95 1.98
N ALA A 76 -8.64 16.93 1.23
CA ALA A 76 -9.20 15.71 1.79
C ALA A 76 -8.15 14.91 2.59
N ILE A 77 -6.93 14.79 2.04
CA ILE A 77 -5.82 14.12 2.71
C ILE A 77 -5.37 14.92 3.93
N GLU A 78 -5.24 16.25 3.81
CA GLU A 78 -4.87 17.14 4.92
C GLU A 78 -5.88 17.05 6.08
N GLN A 79 -7.18 17.02 5.78
CA GLN A 79 -8.20 16.86 6.81
C GLN A 79 -8.14 15.48 7.48
N ALA A 80 -7.86 14.42 6.71
CA ALA A 80 -7.73 13.07 7.23
C ALA A 80 -6.46 12.88 8.08
N SER A 81 -5.35 13.49 7.66
CA SER A 81 -4.04 13.34 8.33
C SER A 81 -4.03 13.90 9.75
N ARG A 82 -4.88 14.90 10.05
CA ARG A 82 -5.10 15.41 11.42
C ARG A 82 -5.56 14.32 12.40
N LYS A 83 -6.08 13.19 11.92
CA LYS A 83 -6.51 12.05 12.74
C LYS A 83 -5.46 10.93 12.82
N TRP A 84 -4.34 11.03 12.11
CA TRP A 84 -3.27 10.03 12.13
C TRP A 84 -2.33 10.26 13.31
N SER A 85 -2.87 10.19 14.53
CA SER A 85 -2.12 10.39 15.77
C SER A 85 -1.46 9.11 16.29
N MET A 86 -1.97 7.94 15.90
CA MET A 86 -1.49 6.66 16.39
C MET A 86 -0.40 6.09 15.46
N PRO A 87 0.70 5.54 16.00
CA PRO A 87 1.74 4.92 15.20
C PRO A 87 1.21 3.67 14.50
N LEU A 88 1.83 3.32 13.36
CA LEU A 88 1.51 2.09 12.65
C LEU A 88 1.74 0.87 13.55
N ARG A 89 0.84 -0.12 13.43
CA ARG A 89 0.97 -1.38 14.16
C ARG A 89 2.28 -2.06 13.75
N ASN A 90 3.03 -2.57 14.73
CA ASN A 90 4.34 -3.19 14.55
C ASN A 90 5.46 -2.25 14.07
N TRP A 91 5.25 -0.93 14.08
CA TRP A 91 6.26 0.03 13.64
C TRP A 91 7.54 0.00 14.49
N LYS A 92 7.42 -0.08 15.82
CA LYS A 92 8.60 -0.11 16.71
C LYS A 92 9.54 -1.30 16.44
N PRO A 93 9.07 -2.55 16.40
CA PRO A 93 9.92 -3.68 16.01
C PRO A 93 10.55 -3.53 14.61
N ALA A 94 9.77 -3.06 13.62
CA ALA A 94 10.27 -2.83 12.28
C ALA A 94 11.38 -1.77 12.25
N MET A 95 11.24 -0.70 13.03
CA MET A 95 12.24 0.37 13.12
C MET A 95 13.57 -0.12 13.69
N ASN A 96 13.54 -0.99 14.71
CA ASN A 96 14.75 -1.63 15.22
C ASN A 96 15.42 -2.50 14.14
N ARG A 97 14.63 -3.24 13.35
CA ARG A 97 15.17 -4.01 12.22
C ARG A 97 15.76 -3.13 11.13
N PHE A 98 15.13 -2.00 10.80
CA PHE A 98 15.68 -1.04 9.84
C PHE A 98 17.02 -0.48 10.30
N ALA A 99 17.17 -0.15 11.58
CA ALA A 99 18.42 0.36 12.13
C ALA A 99 19.58 -0.65 12.02
N ILE A 100 19.29 -1.95 12.19
CA ILE A 100 20.29 -3.03 12.06
C ILE A 100 20.62 -3.32 10.59
N GLU A 101 19.61 -3.40 9.72
CA GLU A 101 19.81 -3.79 8.32
C GLU A 101 20.47 -2.68 7.48
N TYR A 102 20.25 -1.42 7.88
CA TYR A 102 20.68 -0.24 7.14
C TYR A 102 21.49 0.71 8.04
N GLU A 103 22.50 0.18 8.71
CA GLU A 103 23.41 0.98 9.55
C GLU A 103 23.96 2.20 8.78
N GLY A 104 24.00 3.35 9.46
CA GLY A 104 24.49 4.61 8.89
C GLY A 104 23.56 5.32 7.90
N ARG A 105 22.34 4.81 7.66
CA ARG A 105 21.30 5.47 6.84
C ARG A 105 20.16 6.08 7.66
N PHE A 106 20.19 5.89 8.98
CA PHE A 106 19.19 6.33 9.95
C PHE A 106 19.84 7.07 11.12
#